data_AF-A0A3P8K2M9-F1
#
_entry.id   AF-A0A3P8K2M9-F1
#
_cell.length_a   1.000
_cell.length_b   1.000
_cell.length_c   1.000
_cell.angle_alpha   90.00
_cell.angle_beta   90.00
_cell.angle_gamma   90.00
#
_symmetry.space_group_name_H-M   'P 1'
#
loop_
_entity.id
_entity.type
_entity.pdbx_description
1 polymer ?
#
loop_
_entity_poly.entity_id
_entity_poly.type
_entity_poly.pdbx_seq_one_letter_code
_entity_poly.pdbx_strand_id
1 'polypeptide(L)'
;MNNDDRNGVNAEPEQPAKTDLPDLTRQRKSRSRTDSIISTAKKMLVSGIGPNEVSCRLRLDPAVVLDLYNSSWNPTCRKVTPPNAWTCQKLAIRCFGSGAPLDEICRITDRPLFSVIKMLTAEGVSLSVLSQYLPAESDPLMVEYRKTLARHEASPKRRPIKINPVRRSQTASATA
;
A
#
# COMPACT_ATOMS: atom_id res chain seq x y z
N MET A 1 -32.46 -1.72 71.81
CA MET A 1 -33.32 -0.93 70.90
C MET A 1 -32.48 0.16 70.25
N ASN A 2 -32.53 0.21 68.91
CA ASN A 2 -32.31 1.37 68.03
C ASN A 2 -30.84 1.82 67.81
N ASN A 3 -30.33 2.08 66.60
CA ASN A 3 -30.77 1.91 65.20
C ASN A 3 -29.48 1.95 64.35
N ASP A 4 -29.37 1.07 63.34
CA ASP A 4 -28.31 1.10 62.32
C ASP A 4 -28.67 2.13 61.23
N ASP A 5 -28.18 3.36 61.32
CA ASP A 5 -28.33 4.36 60.25
C ASP A 5 -27.24 4.16 59.18
N ARG A 6 -27.44 3.17 58.31
CA ARG A 6 -26.69 3.08 57.04
C ARG A 6 -27.20 4.17 56.09
N ASN A 7 -26.51 5.30 56.11
CA ASN A 7 -26.68 6.33 55.09
C ASN A 7 -26.10 5.82 53.75
N GLY A 8 -26.97 5.23 52.92
CA GLY A 8 -26.65 4.82 51.56
C GLY A 8 -26.46 6.04 50.67
N VAL A 9 -25.21 6.38 50.39
CA VAL A 9 -24.86 7.42 49.41
C VAL A 9 -25.18 6.86 48.02
N ASN A 10 -26.38 7.12 47.52
CA ASN A 10 -26.71 6.93 46.11
C ASN A 10 -25.88 7.95 45.30
N ALA A 11 -24.72 7.52 44.81
CA ALA A 11 -24.03 8.23 43.74
C ALA A 11 -24.82 8.01 42.45
N GLU A 12 -25.72 8.94 42.12
CA GLU A 12 -26.25 9.05 40.76
C GLU A 12 -25.07 9.31 39.81
N PRO A 13 -24.97 8.60 38.68
CA PRO A 13 -23.92 8.86 37.71
C PRO A 13 -24.12 10.26 37.11
N GLU A 14 -23.20 11.18 37.38
CA GLU A 14 -23.15 12.49 36.74
C GLU A 14 -23.17 12.29 35.22
N GLN A 15 -24.27 12.70 34.59
CA GLN A 15 -24.35 12.73 33.14
C GLN A 15 -23.26 13.67 32.62
N PRO A 16 -22.40 13.24 31.67
CA PRO A 16 -21.37 14.11 31.15
C PRO A 16 -22.04 15.33 30.53
N ALA A 17 -21.64 16.51 30.98
CA ALA A 17 -22.12 17.80 30.50
C ALA A 17 -22.17 17.78 28.97
N LYS A 18 -23.38 17.94 28.41
CA LYS A 18 -23.60 18.08 26.97
C LYS A 18 -22.86 19.33 26.52
N THR A 19 -21.64 19.14 26.02
CA THR A 19 -20.93 20.16 25.28
C THR A 19 -21.76 20.38 24.01
N ASP A 20 -22.30 21.59 23.85
CA ASP A 20 -23.04 21.99 22.66
C ASP A 20 -22.12 21.97 21.44
N LEU A 21 -21.95 20.79 20.85
CA LEU A 21 -21.21 20.60 19.61
C LEU A 21 -21.94 21.35 18.49
N PRO A 22 -21.21 22.03 17.60
CA PRO A 22 -21.83 22.76 16.49
C PRO A 22 -22.62 21.81 15.59
N ASP A 23 -23.83 22.22 15.18
CA ASP A 23 -24.61 21.45 14.20
C ASP A 23 -23.93 21.50 12.81
N LEU A 24 -23.26 20.40 12.46
CA LEU A 24 -22.55 20.25 11.20
C LEU A 24 -23.45 19.76 10.05
N THR A 25 -24.76 19.61 10.26
CA THR A 25 -25.68 19.01 9.28
C THR A 25 -25.68 19.76 7.95
N ARG A 26 -25.74 21.10 7.98
CA ARG A 26 -25.71 21.93 6.77
C ARG A 26 -24.37 21.79 6.02
N GLN A 27 -23.26 21.77 6.75
CA GLN A 27 -21.93 21.61 6.17
C GLN A 27 -21.80 20.24 5.48
N ARG A 28 -22.20 19.16 6.16
CA ARG A 28 -22.17 17.81 5.61
C ARG A 28 -23.02 17.69 4.34
N LYS A 29 -24.23 18.25 4.34
CA LYS A 29 -25.13 18.30 3.16
C LYS A 29 -24.56 19.14 2.00
N SER A 30 -23.78 20.18 2.28
CA SER A 30 -23.13 20.96 1.22
C SER A 30 -21.97 20.17 0.60
N ARG A 31 -21.15 19.53 1.43
CA ARG A 31 -20.02 18.71 0.99
C ARG A 31 -20.44 17.46 0.22
N SER A 32 -21.56 16.83 0.59
CA SER A 32 -22.07 15.66 -0.12
C SER A 32 -22.55 15.97 -1.55
N ARG A 33 -22.81 17.24 -1.87
CA ARG A 33 -23.17 17.71 -3.23
C ARG A 33 -21.95 18.11 -4.07
N THR A 34 -20.76 18.10 -3.49
CA THR A 34 -19.53 18.49 -4.19
C THR A 34 -18.89 17.28 -4.86
N ASP A 35 -18.93 17.22 -6.19
CA ASP A 35 -18.46 16.06 -6.97
C ASP A 35 -16.99 15.72 -6.74
N SER A 36 -16.12 16.72 -6.57
CA SER A 36 -14.69 16.50 -6.31
C SER A 36 -14.46 15.78 -4.97
N ILE A 37 -15.27 16.09 -3.96
CA ILE A 37 -15.21 15.44 -2.63
C ILE A 37 -15.73 14.01 -2.74
N ILE A 38 -16.85 13.79 -3.42
CA ILE A 38 -17.43 12.45 -3.64
C ILE A 38 -16.49 11.55 -4.46
N SER A 39 -15.86 12.10 -5.50
CA SER A 39 -14.86 11.40 -6.31
C SER A 39 -13.65 10.98 -5.46
N THR A 40 -13.18 11.86 -4.57
CA THR A 40 -12.10 11.57 -3.63
C THR A 40 -12.52 10.49 -2.62
N ALA A 41 -13.74 10.57 -2.08
CA ALA A 41 -14.29 9.56 -1.18
C ALA A 41 -14.31 8.18 -1.84
N LYS A 42 -14.82 8.07 -3.07
CA LYS A 42 -14.82 6.81 -3.84
C LYS A 42 -13.40 6.26 -4.01
N LYS A 43 -12.42 7.09 -4.40
CA LYS A 43 -11.01 6.65 -4.54
C LYS A 43 -10.44 6.12 -3.21
N MET A 44 -10.74 6.78 -2.10
CA MET A 44 -10.30 6.36 -0.76
C MET A 44 -10.92 5.03 -0.35
N LEU A 45 -12.23 4.86 -0.55
CA LEU A 45 -12.94 3.61 -0.31
C LEU A 45 -12.34 2.50 -1.19
N VAL A 46 -12.14 2.74 -2.49
CA VAL A 46 -11.47 1.84 -3.44
C VAL A 46 -10.02 1.50 -3.04
N SER A 47 -9.34 2.41 -2.34
CA SER A 47 -8.00 2.17 -1.80
C SER A 47 -8.01 1.34 -0.50
N GLY A 48 -9.19 0.98 0.01
CA GLY A 48 -9.39 0.17 1.21
C GLY A 48 -9.44 0.95 2.51
N ILE A 49 -9.60 2.28 2.46
CA ILE A 49 -9.80 3.11 3.65
C ILE A 49 -11.23 2.87 4.14
N GLY A 50 -11.40 2.63 5.45
CA GLY A 50 -12.72 2.33 6.03
C GLY A 50 -13.69 3.51 5.95
N PRO A 51 -15.01 3.26 5.86
CA PRO A 51 -16.02 4.30 5.68
C PRO A 51 -16.03 5.35 6.82
N ASN A 52 -15.78 4.94 8.07
CA ASN A 52 -15.69 5.86 9.21
C ASN A 52 -14.50 6.83 9.06
N GLU A 53 -13.35 6.31 8.63
CA GLU A 53 -12.15 7.12 8.43
C GLU A 53 -12.34 8.08 7.25
N VAL A 54 -12.95 7.62 6.16
CA VAL A 54 -13.28 8.48 5.00
C VAL A 54 -14.26 9.59 5.42
N SER A 55 -15.29 9.27 6.21
CA SER A 55 -16.25 10.24 6.74
C SER A 55 -15.55 11.32 7.58
N CYS A 56 -14.65 10.94 8.48
CA CYS A 56 -13.88 11.87 9.30
C CYS A 56 -12.94 12.75 8.45
N ARG A 57 -12.12 12.14 7.59
CA ARG A 57 -11.13 12.86 6.76
C ARG A 57 -11.78 13.86 5.82
N LEU A 58 -12.91 13.50 5.20
CA LEU A 58 -13.60 14.34 4.24
C LEU A 58 -14.75 15.16 4.85
N ARG A 59 -15.01 15.03 6.16
CA ARG A 59 -16.16 15.65 6.85
C ARG A 59 -17.48 15.40 6.12
N LEU A 60 -17.66 14.18 5.63
CA LEU A 60 -18.88 13.73 4.98
C LEU A 60 -19.80 13.07 5.99
N ASP A 61 -21.09 13.06 5.67
CA ASP A 61 -22.07 12.35 6.50
C ASP A 61 -21.80 10.84 6.47
N PRO A 62 -21.72 10.14 7.62
CA PRO A 62 -21.42 8.71 7.66
C PRO A 62 -22.38 7.86 6.82
N ALA A 63 -23.67 8.21 6.81
CA ALA A 63 -24.69 7.50 6.02
C ALA A 63 -24.38 7.55 4.52
N VAL A 64 -24.03 8.73 4.00
CA VAL A 64 -23.67 8.92 2.58
C VAL A 64 -22.41 8.11 2.22
N VAL A 65 -21.42 8.08 3.11
CA VAL A 65 -20.18 7.32 2.88
C VAL A 65 -20.43 5.82 2.93
N LEU A 66 -21.33 5.36 3.81
CA LEU A 66 -21.73 3.96 3.87
C LEU A 66 -22.48 3.52 2.61
N ASP A 67 -23.38 4.35 2.10
CA ASP A 67 -24.07 4.10 0.82
C ASP A 67 -23.09 4.07 -0.35
N LEU A 68 -22.13 5.00 -0.38
CA LEU A 68 -21.04 4.99 -1.35
C LEU A 68 -20.20 3.73 -1.25
N TYR A 69 -19.88 3.28 -0.03
CA TYR A 69 -19.18 2.02 0.18
C TYR A 69 -20.00 0.86 -0.39
N ASN A 70 -21.22 0.66 0.06
CA ASN A 70 -22.06 -0.46 -0.42
C ASN A 70 -22.30 -0.46 -1.94
N SER A 71 -22.39 0.72 -2.57
CA SER A 71 -22.64 0.86 -4.02
C SER A 71 -21.39 0.81 -4.91
N SER A 72 -20.26 1.34 -4.44
CA SER A 72 -19.02 1.47 -5.24
C SER A 72 -17.91 0.52 -4.84
N TRP A 73 -17.97 -0.04 -3.61
CA TRP A 73 -16.98 -0.94 -3.07
C TRP A 73 -17.42 -2.39 -3.22
N ASN A 74 -16.79 -3.10 -4.14
CA ASN A 74 -16.87 -4.55 -4.24
C ASN A 74 -15.62 -5.16 -3.57
N PRO A 75 -15.72 -5.72 -2.35
CA PRO A 75 -14.57 -6.30 -1.64
C PRO A 75 -13.97 -7.51 -2.39
N THR A 76 -14.77 -8.21 -3.20
CA THR A 76 -14.41 -9.41 -3.94
C THR A 76 -13.64 -9.12 -5.23
N CYS A 77 -13.91 -7.98 -5.87
CA CYS A 77 -13.26 -7.57 -7.13
C CYS A 77 -12.09 -6.59 -6.93
N ARG A 78 -11.61 -6.43 -5.69
CA ARG A 78 -10.44 -5.60 -5.39
C ARG A 78 -9.19 -6.21 -6.02
N LYS A 79 -8.83 -5.76 -7.22
CA LYS A 79 -7.45 -5.89 -7.70
C LYS A 79 -6.63 -4.91 -6.88
N VAL A 80 -5.96 -5.40 -5.82
CA VAL A 80 -4.90 -4.63 -5.17
C VAL A 80 -3.85 -4.43 -6.26
N THR A 81 -3.79 -3.23 -6.82
CA THR A 81 -2.70 -2.88 -7.74
C THR A 81 -1.41 -3.03 -6.93
N PRO A 82 -0.54 -3.99 -7.26
CA PRO A 82 0.68 -4.15 -6.50
C PRO A 82 1.47 -2.84 -6.61
N PRO A 83 2.13 -2.39 -5.52
CA PRO A 83 2.97 -1.21 -5.58
C PRO A 83 3.95 -1.34 -6.74
N ASN A 84 4.12 -0.24 -7.47
CA ASN A 84 5.04 -0.23 -8.60
C ASN A 84 6.48 -0.46 -8.11
N ALA A 85 7.39 -0.86 -9.01
CA ALA A 85 8.76 -1.22 -8.64
C ALA A 85 9.51 -0.08 -7.91
N TRP A 86 9.28 1.17 -8.31
CA TRP A 86 9.91 2.33 -7.68
C TRP A 86 9.42 2.54 -6.24
N THR A 87 8.11 2.40 -5.99
CA THR A 87 7.55 2.52 -4.64
C THR A 87 8.05 1.39 -3.74
N CYS A 88 8.11 0.16 -4.25
CA CYS A 88 8.72 -0.98 -3.53
C CYS A 88 10.18 -0.70 -3.19
N GLN A 89 10.95 -0.12 -4.11
CA GLN A 89 12.36 0.20 -3.89
C GLN A 89 12.54 1.26 -2.79
N LYS A 90 11.76 2.35 -2.83
CA LYS A 90 11.79 3.38 -1.79
C LYS A 90 11.30 2.89 -0.42
N LEU A 91 10.35 1.95 -0.41
CA LEU A 91 9.92 1.30 0.82
C LEU A 91 11.01 0.38 1.37
N ALA A 92 11.65 -0.43 0.52
CA ALA A 92 12.72 -1.35 0.92
C ALA A 92 13.90 -0.62 1.57
N ILE A 93 14.37 0.49 0.97
CA ILE A 93 15.48 1.27 1.54
C ILE A 93 15.10 1.91 2.88
N ARG A 94 13.85 2.35 3.03
CA ARG A 94 13.35 2.91 4.29
C ARG A 94 13.31 1.86 5.39
N CYS A 95 12.77 0.67 5.10
CA CYS A 95 12.71 -0.45 6.04
C CYS A 95 14.12 -0.93 6.42
N PHE A 96 15.02 -1.01 5.44
CA PHE A 96 16.41 -1.38 5.69
C PHE A 96 17.12 -0.34 6.58
N GLY A 97 16.91 0.96 6.31
CA GLY A 97 17.45 2.04 7.13
C GLY A 97 16.91 2.07 8.57
N SER A 98 15.71 1.53 8.81
CA SER A 98 15.19 1.32 10.18
C SER A 98 15.71 0.05 10.85
N GLY A 99 16.59 -0.72 10.20
CA GLY A 99 17.17 -1.96 10.73
C GLY A 99 16.27 -3.19 10.60
N ALA A 100 15.25 -3.16 9.72
CA ALA A 100 14.40 -4.33 9.49
C ALA A 100 15.18 -5.46 8.80
N PRO A 101 14.98 -6.73 9.19
CA PRO A 101 15.62 -7.87 8.54
C PRO A 101 15.06 -8.08 7.13
N LEU A 102 15.84 -8.76 6.27
CA LEU A 102 15.50 -8.87 4.84
C LEU A 102 14.22 -9.69 4.59
N ASP A 103 13.90 -10.65 5.45
CA ASP A 103 12.67 -11.45 5.37
C ASP A 103 11.42 -10.59 5.62
N GLU A 104 11.46 -9.68 6.59
CA GLU A 104 10.40 -8.71 6.86
C GLU A 104 10.22 -7.76 5.68
N ILE A 105 11.31 -7.26 5.09
CA ILE A 105 11.26 -6.40 3.90
C ILE A 105 10.63 -7.14 2.72
N CYS A 106 10.92 -8.43 2.52
CA CYS A 106 10.28 -9.24 1.49
C CYS A 106 8.76 -9.34 1.68
N ARG A 107 8.30 -9.52 2.93
CA ARG A 107 6.87 -9.58 3.27
C ARG A 107 6.17 -8.24 3.05
N ILE A 108 6.78 -7.14 3.48
CA ILE A 108 6.20 -5.79 3.35
C ILE A 108 6.10 -5.38 1.88
N THR A 109 7.14 -5.66 1.09
CA THR A 109 7.18 -5.25 -0.32
C THR A 109 6.45 -6.23 -1.25
N ASP A 110 6.08 -7.42 -0.75
CA ASP A 110 5.55 -8.54 -1.51
C ASP A 110 6.45 -8.88 -2.72
N ARG A 111 7.74 -9.07 -2.42
CA ARG A 111 8.79 -9.34 -3.41
C ARG A 111 9.73 -10.45 -2.92
N PRO A 112 10.28 -11.27 -3.82
CA PRO A 112 11.25 -12.29 -3.45
C PRO A 112 12.58 -11.66 -3.04
N LEU A 113 13.35 -12.38 -2.22
CA LEU A 113 14.65 -11.94 -1.68
C LEU A 113 15.62 -11.44 -2.76
N PHE A 114 15.66 -12.11 -3.93
CA PHE A 114 16.47 -11.67 -5.05
C PHE A 114 16.13 -10.25 -5.52
N SER A 115 14.84 -9.93 -5.62
CA SER A 115 14.38 -8.60 -6.04
C SER A 115 14.68 -7.56 -4.97
N VAL A 116 14.50 -7.88 -3.69
CA VAL A 116 14.82 -6.97 -2.59
C VAL A 116 16.32 -6.63 -2.55
N ILE A 117 17.19 -7.63 -2.64
CA ILE A 117 18.64 -7.43 -2.74
C ILE A 117 18.97 -6.54 -3.92
N LYS A 118 18.41 -6.81 -5.11
CA LYS A 118 18.63 -5.99 -6.31
C LYS A 118 18.18 -4.54 -6.12
N MET A 119 17.02 -4.31 -5.50
CA MET A 119 16.51 -2.97 -5.19
C MET A 119 17.42 -2.21 -4.23
N LEU A 120 17.90 -2.86 -3.17
CA LEU A 120 18.82 -2.27 -2.19
C LEU A 120 20.19 -1.98 -2.80
N THR A 121 20.74 -2.88 -3.62
CA THR A 121 22.01 -2.65 -4.33
C THR A 121 21.91 -1.50 -5.33
N ALA A 122 20.74 -1.31 -5.95
CA ALA A 122 20.51 -0.20 -6.88
C ALA A 122 20.44 1.16 -6.16
N GLU A 123 20.11 1.18 -4.86
CA GLU A 123 20.18 2.37 -3.99
C GLU A 123 21.56 2.51 -3.30
N GLY A 124 22.54 1.65 -3.62
CA GLY A 124 23.92 1.76 -3.16
C GLY A 124 24.28 0.94 -1.91
N VAL A 125 23.38 0.08 -1.42
CA VAL A 125 23.73 -0.83 -0.31
C VAL A 125 24.67 -1.92 -0.82
N SER A 126 25.83 -2.07 -0.19
CA SER A 126 26.81 -3.08 -0.60
C SER A 126 26.35 -4.50 -0.25
N LEU A 127 26.73 -5.47 -1.08
CA LEU A 127 26.42 -6.89 -0.84
C LEU A 127 27.04 -7.42 0.47
N SER A 128 28.18 -6.88 0.89
CA SER A 128 28.85 -7.26 2.15
C SER A 128 28.06 -6.83 3.40
N VAL A 129 27.33 -5.72 3.30
CA VAL A 129 26.41 -5.31 4.38
C VAL A 129 25.17 -6.20 4.36
N LEU A 130 24.60 -6.44 3.17
CA LEU A 130 23.40 -7.27 3.03
C LEU A 130 23.61 -8.71 3.50
N SER A 131 24.81 -9.27 3.36
CA SER A 131 25.11 -10.64 3.79
C SER A 131 24.95 -10.84 5.30
N GLN A 132 25.03 -9.77 6.10
CA GLN A 132 24.84 -9.82 7.55
C GLN A 132 23.36 -10.00 7.95
N TYR A 133 22.44 -9.65 7.05
CA TYR A 133 21.00 -9.69 7.26
C TYR A 133 20.33 -10.84 6.48
N LEU A 134 21.12 -11.71 5.84
CA LEU A 134 20.59 -12.87 5.14
C LEU A 134 19.99 -13.87 6.14
N PRO A 135 18.85 -14.49 5.82
CA PRO A 135 18.31 -15.59 6.60
C PRO A 135 19.28 -16.79 6.65
N ALA A 136 19.03 -17.71 7.59
CA ALA A 136 19.79 -18.95 7.69
C ALA A 136 19.77 -19.78 6.38
N GLU A 137 20.81 -20.56 6.12
CA GLU A 137 20.91 -21.33 4.87
C GLU A 137 19.78 -22.34 4.67
N SER A 138 19.22 -22.87 5.76
CA SER A 138 18.09 -23.80 5.74
C SER A 138 16.73 -23.13 5.56
N ASP A 139 16.67 -21.79 5.57
CA ASP A 139 15.42 -21.04 5.42
C ASP A 139 14.85 -21.22 3.99
N PRO A 140 13.55 -21.51 3.85
CA PRO A 140 12.89 -21.59 2.53
C PRO A 140 13.16 -20.38 1.62
N LEU A 141 13.23 -19.17 2.19
CA LEU A 141 13.51 -17.93 1.46
C LEU A 141 14.91 -17.95 0.85
N MET A 142 15.89 -18.50 1.57
CA MET A 142 17.27 -18.61 1.12
C MET A 142 17.44 -19.71 0.08
N VAL A 143 16.73 -20.83 0.22
CA VAL A 143 16.69 -21.91 -0.78
C VAL A 143 16.18 -21.39 -2.13
N GLU A 144 15.06 -20.66 -2.14
CA GLU A 144 14.53 -20.07 -3.36
C GLU A 144 15.46 -19.01 -3.95
N TYR A 145 16.12 -18.21 -3.10
CA TYR A 145 17.12 -17.26 -3.54
C TYR A 145 18.29 -17.93 -4.28
N ARG A 146 18.84 -19.03 -3.75
CA ARG A 146 19.91 -19.80 -4.42
C ARG A 146 19.45 -20.37 -5.76
N LYS A 147 18.22 -20.90 -5.84
CA LYS A 147 17.62 -21.35 -7.11
C LYS A 147 17.48 -20.21 -8.12
N THR A 148 17.09 -19.01 -7.69
CA THR A 148 17.04 -17.84 -8.59
C THR A 148 18.42 -17.44 -9.09
N LEU A 149 19.45 -17.45 -8.23
CA LEU A 149 20.82 -17.18 -8.64
C LEU A 149 21.31 -18.18 -9.69
N ALA A 150 21.16 -19.48 -9.43
CA ALA A 150 21.55 -20.53 -10.37
C ALA A 150 20.85 -20.39 -11.73
N ARG A 151 19.55 -20.04 -11.75
CA ARG A 151 18.83 -19.74 -13.00
C ARG A 151 19.39 -18.52 -13.73
N HIS A 152 19.75 -17.48 -12.99
CA HIS A 152 20.26 -16.24 -13.58
C HIS A 152 21.69 -16.40 -14.12
N GLU A 153 22.49 -17.29 -13.52
CA GLU A 153 23.81 -17.70 -14.01
C GLU A 153 23.71 -18.60 -15.25
N ALA A 154 22.77 -19.56 -15.25
CA ALA A 154 22.54 -20.46 -16.37
C ALA A 154 21.91 -19.78 -17.59
N SER A 155 21.19 -18.67 -17.40
CA SER A 155 20.52 -17.96 -18.48
C SER A 155 21.56 -17.32 -19.42
N PRO A 156 21.56 -17.64 -20.73
CA PRO A 156 22.53 -17.07 -21.66
C PRO A 156 22.35 -15.55 -21.73
N LYS A 157 23.47 -14.80 -21.62
CA LYS A 157 23.48 -13.35 -21.80
C LYS A 157 22.87 -13.02 -23.16
N ARG A 158 21.87 -12.13 -23.20
CA ARG A 158 21.13 -11.79 -24.42
C ARG A 158 22.12 -11.47 -25.55
N ARG A 159 22.00 -12.19 -26.67
CA ARG A 159 22.78 -11.89 -27.87
C ARG A 159 22.34 -10.52 -28.40
N PRO A 160 23.26 -9.68 -28.90
CA PRO A 160 22.90 -8.43 -29.55
C PRO A 160 21.87 -8.70 -30.66
N ILE A 161 20.83 -7.87 -30.74
CA ILE A 161 19.86 -7.93 -31.83
C ILE A 161 20.62 -7.60 -33.10
N LYS A 162 20.77 -8.58 -34.00
CA LYS A 162 21.27 -8.34 -35.35
C LYS A 162 20.11 -7.76 -36.16
N ILE A 163 20.03 -6.44 -36.23
CA ILE A 163 19.12 -5.77 -37.16
C ILE A 163 19.74 -5.93 -38.55
N ASN A 164 19.17 -6.82 -39.36
CA ASN A 164 19.54 -6.87 -40.77
C ASN A 164 19.22 -5.51 -41.40
N PRO A 165 20.15 -4.86 -42.12
CA PRO A 165 19.84 -3.62 -42.80
C PRO A 165 18.69 -3.88 -43.77
N VAL A 166 17.59 -3.16 -43.59
CA VAL A 166 16.47 -3.18 -44.54
C VAL A 166 17.04 -2.72 -45.87
N ARG A 167 17.05 -3.62 -46.86
CA ARG A 167 17.43 -3.32 -48.25
C ARG A 167 16.54 -2.15 -48.68
N ARG A 168 17.11 -0.94 -48.73
CA ARG A 168 16.42 0.24 -49.26
C ARG A 168 16.05 -0.12 -50.69
N SER A 169 14.78 -0.38 -50.98
CA SER A 169 14.32 -0.54 -52.35
C SER A 169 14.62 0.78 -53.03
N GLN A 170 15.63 0.79 -53.90
CA GLN A 170 15.79 1.85 -54.87
C GLN A 170 14.56 1.74 -55.76
N THR A 171 13.51 2.48 -55.44
CA THR A 171 12.51 2.84 -56.42
C THR A 171 13.29 3.57 -57.51
N ALA A 172 13.52 2.87 -58.63
CA ALA A 172 14.02 3.49 -59.83
C ALA A 172 13.03 4.58 -60.19
N SER A 173 13.45 5.84 -60.02
CA SER A 173 12.76 6.98 -60.60
C SER A 173 12.85 6.84 -62.11
N ALA A 174 11.88 6.13 -62.68
CA ALA A 174 11.58 6.21 -64.09
C ALA A 174 10.92 7.58 -64.38
N THR A 175 11.22 8.13 -65.56
CA THR A 175 10.65 9.32 -66.23
C THR A 175 10.99 10.68 -65.61
N ALA A 176 11.45 11.69 -66.37
CA ALA A 176 11.30 11.98 -67.80
C ALA A 176 12.62 12.40 -68.47
#